data_AF-A0A7V2DG24-F1
#
_entry.id   AF-A0A7V2DG24-F1
#
_cell.length_a   1.000
_cell.length_b   1.000
_cell.length_c   1.000
_cell.angle_alpha   90.00
_cell.angle_beta   90.00
_cell.angle_gamma   90.00
#
_symmetry.space_group_name_H-M   'P 1'
#
loop_
_entity.id
_entity.type
_entity.pdbx_description
1 polymer ?
#
loop_
_entity_poly.entity_id
_entity_poly.type
_entity_poly.pdbx_seq_one_letter_code
_entity_poly.pdbx_strand_id
1 'polypeptide(L)'
;MGFSIASYLRRLFSDIHIMHRENAVALTVVEMQELENIFALLLLGSFVGFPSPPTFLAVELLPYMEREFKILHRRAEDAGDMLAEMCGILGID
;
A
#
# COMPACT_ATOMS: atom_id res chain seq x y z
N MET A 1 4.70 36.33 30.31
CA MET A 1 4.26 34.92 30.09
C MET A 1 2.84 34.93 29.53
N GLY A 2 2.67 35.27 28.24
CA GLY A 2 1.37 35.16 27.58
C GLY A 2 1.27 33.77 26.98
N PHE A 3 0.67 32.83 27.70
CA PHE A 3 0.57 31.45 27.23
C PHE A 3 -0.26 31.37 25.94
N SER A 4 0.48 31.03 24.87
CA SER A 4 0.20 30.47 23.55
C SER A 4 -1.02 29.50 23.43
N ILE A 5 -2.19 29.83 23.98
CA ILE A 5 -3.38 28.96 23.97
C ILE A 5 -4.07 28.96 22.60
N ALA A 6 -4.18 30.13 21.95
CA ALA A 6 -4.79 30.24 20.63
C ALA A 6 -4.01 29.50 19.54
N SER A 7 -2.68 29.57 19.59
CA SER A 7 -1.74 28.83 18.73
C SER A 7 -1.76 27.33 19.01
N TYR A 8 -1.93 26.91 20.27
CA TYR A 8 -2.08 25.50 20.64
C TYR A 8 -3.39 24.92 20.10
N LEU A 9 -4.51 25.63 20.27
CA LEU A 9 -5.81 25.22 19.70
C LEU A 9 -5.79 25.14 18.17
N ARG A 10 -5.10 26.08 17.51
CA ARG A 10 -4.95 26.06 16.05
C ARG A 10 -4.13 24.86 15.56
N ARG A 11 -3.09 24.46 16.32
CA ARG A 11 -2.33 23.25 16.04
C ARG A 11 -3.18 22.01 16.20
N LEU A 12 -3.88 21.87 17.33
CA LEU A 12 -4.78 20.74 17.56
C LEU A 12 -5.84 20.58 16.46
N PHE A 13 -6.47 21.67 16.01
CA PHE A 13 -7.43 21.60 14.90
C PHE A 13 -6.79 21.20 13.57
N SER A 14 -5.55 21.65 13.31
CA SER A 14 -4.80 21.24 12.12
C SER A 14 -4.45 19.76 12.17
N ASP A 15 -4.00 19.27 13.31
CA ASP A 15 -3.59 17.88 13.51
C ASP A 15 -4.80 16.94 13.38
N ILE A 16 -5.94 17.31 13.98
CA ILE A 16 -7.22 16.57 13.84
C ILE A 16 -7.66 16.50 12.38
N HIS A 17 -7.55 17.60 11.62
CA HIS A 17 -7.92 17.62 10.22
C HIS A 17 -7.04 16.70 9.35
N ILE A 18 -5.73 16.70 9.61
CA ILE A 18 -4.78 15.81 8.93
C ILE A 18 -5.13 14.35 9.22
N MET A 19 -5.36 14.00 10.49
CA MET A 19 -5.70 12.64 10.91
C MET A 19 -6.98 12.12 10.24
N HIS A 20 -8.03 12.93 10.17
CA HIS A 20 -9.26 12.53 9.49
C HIS A 20 -9.06 12.29 7.99
N ARG A 21 -8.25 13.11 7.34
CA ARG A 21 -7.91 12.95 5.93
C ARG A 21 -7.08 11.68 5.70
N GLU A 22 -6.12 11.40 6.57
CA GLU A 22 -5.31 10.18 6.51
C GLU A 22 -6.17 8.93 6.68
N ASN A 23 -7.05 8.90 7.70
CA ASN A 23 -7.97 7.78 7.91
C ASN A 23 -8.92 7.56 6.73
N ALA A 24 -9.40 8.63 6.10
CA ALA A 24 -10.32 8.52 4.95
C ALA A 24 -9.64 7.93 3.71
N VAL A 25 -8.31 8.02 3.59
CA VAL A 25 -7.55 7.58 2.41
C VAL A 25 -6.76 6.30 2.69
N ALA A 26 -6.57 5.93 3.97
CA ALA A 26 -5.77 4.79 4.41
C ALA A 26 -6.15 3.49 3.69
N LEU A 27 -7.46 3.16 3.62
CA LEU A 27 -7.93 1.95 2.94
C LEU A 27 -7.57 1.96 1.45
N THR A 28 -7.79 3.09 0.77
CA THR A 28 -7.48 3.24 -0.66
C THR A 28 -5.99 3.07 -0.95
N VAL A 29 -5.12 3.50 -0.04
CA VAL A 29 -3.66 3.32 -0.18
C VAL A 29 -3.31 1.83 -0.11
N VAL A 30 -3.89 1.12 0.85
CA VAL A 30 -3.68 -0.34 1.01
C VAL A 30 -4.20 -1.10 -0.21
N GLU A 31 -5.42 -0.79 -0.67
CA GLU A 31 -6.01 -1.41 -1.87
C GLU A 31 -5.13 -1.20 -3.10
N MET A 32 -4.60 0.02 -3.28
CA MET A 32 -3.71 0.33 -4.40
C MET A 32 -2.42 -0.50 -4.33
N GLN A 33 -1.84 -0.64 -3.16
CA GLN A 33 -0.65 -1.46 -2.95
C GLN A 33 -0.90 -2.95 -3.22
N GLU A 34 -2.07 -3.48 -2.81
CA GLU A 34 -2.46 -4.85 -3.13
C GLU A 34 -2.71 -5.07 -4.63
N LEU A 35 -3.26 -4.08 -5.33
CA LEU A 35 -3.38 -4.13 -6.79
C LEU A 35 -2.01 -4.14 -7.49
N GLU A 36 -1.02 -3.40 -6.99
CA GLU A 36 0.36 -3.43 -7.50
C GLU A 36 0.99 -4.83 -7.31
N ASN A 37 0.76 -5.47 -6.16
CA ASN A 37 1.16 -6.86 -5.90
C ASN A 37 0.51 -7.83 -6.90
N ILE A 38 -0.81 -7.75 -7.08
CA ILE A 38 -1.56 -8.60 -8.02
C ILE A 38 -1.07 -8.37 -9.46
N PHE A 39 -0.85 -7.12 -9.86
CA PHE A 39 -0.35 -6.79 -11.18
C PHE A 39 1.03 -7.43 -11.43
N ALA A 40 1.95 -7.32 -10.48
CA ALA A 40 3.27 -7.95 -10.59
C ALA A 40 3.17 -9.48 -10.69
N LEU A 41 2.30 -10.11 -9.89
CA LEU A 41 2.04 -11.55 -9.96
C LEU A 41 1.39 -11.96 -11.29
N LEU A 42 0.48 -11.17 -11.84
CA LEU A 42 -0.12 -11.44 -13.14
C LEU A 42 0.91 -11.33 -14.25
N LEU A 43 1.77 -10.31 -14.22
CA LEU A 43 2.78 -10.07 -15.25
C LEU A 43 3.89 -11.11 -15.23
N LEU A 44 4.38 -11.47 -14.04
CA LEU A 44 5.47 -12.42 -13.83
C LEU A 44 4.97 -13.85 -13.63
N GLY A 45 3.65 -14.05 -13.55
CA GLY A 45 3.02 -15.34 -13.30
C GLY A 45 3.38 -16.39 -14.34
N SER A 46 3.58 -15.99 -15.59
CA SER A 46 4.09 -16.88 -16.65
C SER A 46 5.43 -17.52 -16.31
N PHE A 47 6.30 -16.87 -15.53
CA PHE A 47 7.58 -17.44 -15.10
C PHE A 47 7.42 -18.50 -14.01
N VAL A 48 6.26 -18.57 -13.36
CA VAL A 48 5.96 -19.51 -12.26
C VAL A 48 4.87 -20.53 -12.66
N GLY A 49 4.48 -20.56 -13.93
CA GLY A 49 3.50 -21.52 -14.49
C GLY A 49 2.04 -21.06 -14.47
N PHE A 50 1.76 -19.81 -14.08
CA PHE A 50 0.43 -19.22 -14.23
C PHE A 50 0.21 -18.73 -15.67
N PRO A 51 -0.91 -19.05 -16.33
CA PRO A 51 -1.19 -18.61 -17.69
C PRO A 51 -1.54 -17.11 -17.69
N SER A 52 -0.54 -16.22 -17.73
CA SER A 52 -0.73 -14.76 -17.79
C SER A 52 0.58 -14.01 -18.07
N PRO A 53 0.51 -12.81 -18.67
CA PRO A 53 0.33 -12.48 -20.09
C PRO A 53 1.52 -12.95 -20.98
N PRO A 54 1.49 -12.75 -22.31
CA PRO A 54 2.59 -13.13 -23.20
C PRO A 54 3.94 -12.58 -22.70
N THR A 55 4.94 -13.46 -22.55
CA THR A 55 6.24 -13.13 -21.93
C THR A 55 6.93 -11.92 -22.54
N PHE A 56 6.70 -11.64 -23.83
CA PHE A 56 7.22 -10.46 -24.50
C PHE A 56 6.77 -9.15 -23.84
N LEU A 57 5.46 -9.03 -23.50
CA LEU A 57 4.92 -7.85 -22.83
C LEU A 57 5.48 -7.70 -21.42
N ALA A 58 5.70 -8.82 -20.72
CA ALA A 58 6.32 -8.80 -19.40
C ALA A 58 7.74 -8.21 -19.48
N VAL A 59 8.55 -8.69 -20.43
CA VAL A 59 9.94 -8.24 -20.63
C VAL A 59 10.02 -6.77 -21.05
N GLU A 60 9.09 -6.30 -21.88
CA GLU A 60 9.02 -4.89 -22.28
C GLU A 60 8.69 -3.96 -21.10
N LEU A 61 7.86 -4.44 -20.16
CA LEU A 61 7.44 -3.66 -18.99
C LEU A 61 8.42 -3.74 -17.82
N LEU A 62 9.28 -4.77 -17.74
CA LEU A 62 10.26 -4.95 -16.66
C LEU A 62 11.05 -3.68 -16.27
N PRO A 63 11.55 -2.84 -17.21
CA PRO A 63 12.30 -1.64 -16.86
C PRO A 63 11.51 -0.58 -16.09
N TYR A 64 10.17 -0.64 -16.17
CA TYR A 64 9.27 0.33 -15.53
C TYR A 64 8.74 -0.15 -14.19
N MET A 65 9.00 -1.41 -13.80
CA MET A 65 8.41 -2.05 -12.62
C MET A 65 9.20 -1.91 -11.33
N GLU A 66 10.15 -0.96 -11.26
CA GLU A 66 11.02 -0.82 -10.07
C GLU A 66 10.21 -0.66 -8.77
N ARG A 67 9.11 0.09 -8.84
CA ARG A 67 8.23 0.35 -7.70
C ARG A 67 7.48 -0.91 -7.29
N GLU A 68 6.87 -1.59 -8.24
CA GLU A 68 6.08 -2.80 -8.07
C GLU A 68 6.95 -3.92 -7.49
N PHE A 69 8.21 -4.04 -7.92
CA PHE A 69 9.17 -4.97 -7.32
C PHE A 69 9.50 -4.65 -5.86
N LYS A 70 9.65 -3.38 -5.49
CA LYS A 70 9.88 -2.99 -4.09
C LYS A 70 8.68 -3.35 -3.22
N ILE A 71 7.48 -3.20 -3.74
CA ILE A 71 6.22 -3.50 -3.03
C ILE A 71 6.02 -5.00 -2.90
N LEU A 72 6.23 -5.74 -3.99
CA LEU A 72 6.19 -7.20 -4.01
C LEU A 72 7.24 -7.81 -3.07
N HIS A 73 8.44 -7.23 -3.00
CA HIS A 73 9.50 -7.69 -2.10
C HIS A 73 9.10 -7.56 -0.64
N ARG A 74 8.56 -6.40 -0.22
CA ARG A 74 8.04 -6.23 1.15
C ARG A 74 6.92 -7.24 1.44
N ARG A 75 6.01 -7.44 0.48
CA ARG A 75 4.94 -8.43 0.62
C ARG A 75 5.47 -9.86 0.78
N ALA A 76 6.58 -10.19 0.13
CA ALA A 76 7.24 -11.48 0.27
C ALA A 76 7.95 -11.64 1.63
N GLU A 77 8.52 -10.58 2.19
CA GLU A 77 9.09 -10.58 3.55
C GLU A 77 7.99 -10.80 4.61
N ASP A 78 6.85 -10.15 4.45
CA ASP A 78 5.73 -10.18 5.40
C ASP A 78 4.72 -11.30 5.13
N ALA A 79 5.02 -12.24 4.23
CA ALA A 79 4.08 -13.28 3.80
C ALA A 79 3.56 -14.17 4.94
N GLY A 80 4.30 -14.27 6.04
CA GLY A 80 3.91 -15.03 7.23
C GLY A 80 2.85 -14.36 8.12
N ASP A 81 2.70 -13.03 8.05
CA ASP A 81 1.80 -12.25 8.92
C ASP A 81 0.60 -11.64 8.15
N MET A 82 0.50 -12.00 6.88
CA MET A 82 -0.43 -11.41 5.90
C MET A 82 -1.90 -11.49 6.32
N LEU A 83 -2.30 -12.60 6.93
CA LEU A 83 -3.68 -12.79 7.40
C LEU A 83 -4.01 -11.90 8.59
N ALA A 84 -3.06 -11.69 9.52
CA ALA A 84 -3.27 -10.84 10.67
C ALA A 84 -3.37 -9.36 10.25
N GLU A 85 -2.52 -8.93 9.31
CA GLU A 85 -2.58 -7.59 8.71
C GLU A 85 -3.94 -7.35 8.05
N MET A 86 -4.43 -8.30 7.24
CA MET A 86 -5.73 -8.19 6.58
C MET A 86 -6.90 -8.16 7.57
N CYS A 87 -6.87 -8.95 8.63
CA CYS A 87 -7.88 -8.88 9.70
C CYS A 87 -7.87 -7.51 10.40
N GLY A 88 -6.68 -6.96 10.65
CA GLY A 88 -6.52 -5.61 11.22
C GLY A 88 -7.06 -4.50 10.30
N ILE A 89 -6.84 -4.59 8.99
CA ILE A 89 -7.36 -3.63 8.00
C ILE A 89 -8.88 -3.72 7.88
N LEU A 90 -9.45 -4.94 7.92
CA LEU A 90 -10.89 -5.17 7.81
C LEU A 90 -11.65 -4.87 9.11
N GLY A 91 -10.95 -4.56 10.21
CA GLY A 91 -11.54 -4.28 11.52
C GLY A 91 -12.19 -5.52 12.16
N ILE A 92 -11.68 -6.70 11.83
CA ILE A 92 -12.11 -7.97 12.43
C ILE A 92 -11.22 -8.21 13.65
N ASP A 93 -11.77 -7.96 14.84
CA ASP A 93 -11.19 -8.36 16.14
C ASP A 93 -11.28 -9.89 16.36
#